data_AF-T1HPB9-F1
#
_entry.id   AF-T1HPB9-F1
#
_cell.length_a   1.000
_cell.length_b   1.000
_cell.length_c   1.000
_cell.angle_alpha   90.00
_cell.angle_beta   90.00
_cell.angle_gamma   90.00
#
_symmetry.space_group_name_H-M   'P 1'
#
loop_
_entity.id
_entity.type
_entity.pdbx_description
1 polymer ?
#
loop_
_entity_poly.entity_id
_entity_poly.type
_entity_poly.pdbx_seq_one_letter_code
_entity_poly.pdbx_strand_id
1 'polypeptide(L)'
;MAAINHPVGQGANGATAVFEDWRLIVSNSTYFFCIDGALRTCKGLGLDSCIIDNLNVVLAKLKTGWQRIDLPRLDPLELPATISSRYDDGNMTLDIVLKDATVLGPAHTQVQLVNVD
;
A
#
# COMPACT_ATOMS: atom_id res chain seq x y z
N MET A 1 30.64 18.46 -6.45
CA MET A 1 30.79 16.99 -6.40
C MET A 1 31.08 16.61 -4.96
N ALA A 2 30.16 15.92 -4.29
CA ALA A 2 30.42 15.33 -2.98
C ALA A 2 29.78 13.94 -2.95
N ALA A 3 30.62 12.93 -2.83
CA ALA A 3 30.24 11.53 -2.67
C ALA A 3 29.99 11.26 -1.19
N ILE A 4 28.97 10.46 -0.85
CA ILE A 4 28.77 9.96 0.51
C ILE A 4 28.77 8.43 0.45
N ASN A 5 29.83 7.85 1.00
CA ASN A 5 30.00 6.42 1.23
C ASN A 5 29.26 6.03 2.50
N HIS A 6 28.55 4.90 2.52
CA HIS A 6 28.02 4.29 3.74
C HIS A 6 28.66 2.91 3.97
N PRO A 7 29.14 2.60 5.20
CA PRO A 7 29.60 1.27 5.55
C PRO A 7 28.42 0.35 5.85
N VAL A 8 28.49 -0.88 5.36
CA VAL A 8 27.55 -1.98 5.68
C VAL A 8 28.18 -2.84 6.77
N GLY A 9 27.46 -3.12 7.86
CA GLY A 9 27.90 -4.00 8.94
C GLY A 9 26.77 -4.90 9.46
N GLN A 10 26.97 -6.21 9.40
CA GLN A 10 26.07 -7.28 9.85
C GLN A 10 26.30 -7.64 11.33
N GLY A 11 25.26 -8.16 12.02
CA GLY A 11 25.42 -9.28 12.96
C GLY A 11 25.04 -9.09 14.45
N ALA A 12 23.92 -9.73 14.83
CA ALA A 12 23.61 -10.44 16.09
C ALA A 12 23.48 -9.70 17.45
N ASN A 13 22.32 -9.95 18.09
CA ASN A 13 22.06 -10.03 19.53
C ASN A 13 22.32 -8.78 20.40
N GLY A 14 21.42 -7.79 20.30
CA GLY A 14 21.39 -6.64 21.19
C GLY A 14 20.59 -5.52 20.54
N ALA A 15 19.38 -5.30 21.00
CA ALA A 15 18.44 -4.47 20.28
C ALA A 15 18.67 -2.96 20.50
N THR A 16 19.16 -2.23 19.50
CA THR A 16 19.19 -0.76 19.49
C THR A 16 18.42 -0.18 18.31
N ALA A 17 17.40 0.60 18.65
CA ALA A 17 16.57 1.40 17.75
C ALA A 17 17.17 2.80 17.58
N VAL A 18 17.58 3.17 16.38
CA VAL A 18 18.06 4.54 16.07
C VAL A 18 17.14 5.16 15.02
N PHE A 19 16.71 6.38 15.29
CA PHE A 19 15.87 7.20 14.42
C PHE A 19 16.66 8.44 14.02
N GLU A 20 17.07 8.53 12.77
CA GLU A 20 17.47 9.78 12.12
C GLU A 20 16.67 9.90 10.83
N ASP A 21 16.05 11.06 10.63
CA ASP A 21 15.24 11.39 9.44
C ASP A 21 14.29 10.25 9.02
N TRP A 22 13.20 10.10 9.79
CA TRP A 22 11.99 9.30 9.51
C TRP A 22 12.09 7.75 9.46
N ARG A 23 13.16 7.11 9.97
CA ARG A 23 13.23 5.63 10.11
C ARG A 23 12.99 5.11 11.54
N LEU A 24 12.05 4.18 11.70
CA LEU A 24 11.91 3.29 12.86
C LEU A 24 12.82 2.06 12.69
N ILE A 25 13.84 1.87 13.54
CA ILE A 25 14.54 0.58 13.66
C ILE A 25 14.05 -0.10 14.94
N VAL A 26 13.46 -1.30 14.87
CA VAL A 26 13.28 -2.15 16.06
C VAL A 26 13.90 -3.50 15.75
N SER A 27 15.06 -3.71 16.33
CA SER A 27 15.83 -4.96 16.33
C SER A 27 15.13 -6.01 17.19
N ASN A 28 14.53 -7.01 16.54
CA ASN A 28 14.53 -8.45 16.88
C ASN A 28 13.33 -9.20 16.27
N SER A 29 12.77 -8.74 15.15
CA SER A 29 11.77 -9.49 14.39
C SER A 29 12.10 -9.43 12.90
N THR A 30 12.40 -10.59 12.32
CA THR A 30 12.94 -10.83 10.98
C THR A 30 11.93 -10.60 9.83
N TYR A 31 10.98 -9.69 9.98
CA TYR A 31 10.04 -9.34 8.91
C TYR A 31 9.95 -7.83 8.73
N PHE A 32 11.02 -7.26 8.17
CA PHE A 32 11.04 -5.87 7.68
C PHE A 32 10.61 -5.86 6.21
N PHE A 33 9.33 -5.63 5.95
CA PHE A 33 8.90 -5.10 4.65
C PHE A 33 9.23 -3.62 4.65
N CYS A 34 10.41 -3.26 4.13
CA CYS A 34 10.77 -1.87 3.88
C CYS A 34 9.90 -1.31 2.75
N ILE A 35 8.81 -0.65 3.12
CA ILE A 35 8.07 0.22 2.19
C ILE A 35 8.98 1.41 1.80
N ASP A 36 9.96 1.72 2.65
CA ASP A 36 10.72 2.97 2.74
C ASP A 36 11.85 3.18 1.72
N GLY A 37 12.19 2.19 0.89
CA GLY A 37 13.25 2.36 -0.12
C GLY A 37 12.83 3.09 -1.40
N ALA A 38 11.52 3.27 -1.61
CA ALA A 38 10.98 3.69 -2.91
C ALA A 38 9.95 4.82 -2.83
N LEU A 39 9.58 5.29 -1.64
CA LEU A 39 8.70 6.44 -1.49
C LEU A 39 9.52 7.71 -1.35
N ARG A 40 9.17 8.72 -2.14
CA ARG A 40 9.81 10.04 -2.11
C ARG A 40 8.85 11.09 -1.56
N THR A 41 9.39 12.12 -0.89
CA THR A 41 8.56 13.25 -0.45
C THR A 41 8.13 14.07 -1.67
N CYS A 42 6.81 14.26 -1.85
CA CYS A 42 6.26 15.00 -2.98
C CYS A 42 5.97 16.47 -2.63
N LYS A 43 6.53 17.41 -3.40
CA LYS A 43 6.39 18.86 -3.20
C LYS A 43 6.53 19.62 -4.51
N GLY A 44 5.88 20.78 -4.61
CA GLY A 44 6.10 21.76 -5.68
C GLY A 44 5.50 21.35 -7.04
N LEU A 45 6.13 21.83 -8.12
CA LEU A 45 5.75 21.49 -9.49
C LEU A 45 5.95 19.97 -9.72
N GLY A 46 4.92 19.28 -10.22
CA GLY A 46 4.94 17.82 -10.44
C GLY A 46 4.50 16.98 -9.23
N LEU A 47 3.79 17.58 -8.27
CA LEU A 47 3.21 16.90 -7.11
C LEU A 47 2.38 15.67 -7.49
N ASP A 48 1.50 15.82 -8.47
CA ASP A 48 0.66 14.78 -9.07
C ASP A 48 1.47 13.57 -9.55
N SER A 49 2.49 13.80 -10.39
CA SER A 49 3.36 12.75 -10.93
C SER A 49 4.12 12.01 -9.83
N CYS A 50 4.54 12.74 -8.80
CA CYS A 50 5.21 12.17 -7.63
C CYS A 50 4.29 11.29 -6.80
N ILE A 51 3.04 11.72 -6.59
CA ILE A 51 2.05 10.93 -5.86
C ILE A 51 1.71 9.66 -6.67
N ILE A 52 1.53 9.77 -7.99
CA ILE A 52 1.28 8.62 -8.86
C ILE A 52 2.40 7.57 -8.72
N ASP A 53 3.66 7.98 -8.81
CA ASP A 53 4.80 7.07 -8.68
C ASP A 53 4.84 6.40 -7.30
N ASN A 54 4.64 7.18 -6.23
CA ASN A 54 4.59 6.64 -4.87
C ASN A 54 3.46 5.62 -4.72
N LEU A 55 2.24 5.93 -5.19
CA LEU A 55 1.09 5.03 -5.08
C LEU A 55 1.33 3.73 -5.85
N ASN A 56 1.91 3.79 -7.04
CA ASN A 56 2.24 2.60 -7.83
C ASN A 56 3.28 1.70 -7.14
N VAL A 57 4.19 2.26 -6.34
CA VAL A 57 5.10 1.50 -5.48
C VAL A 57 4.37 0.88 -4.28
N VAL A 58 3.46 1.63 -3.65
CA VAL A 58 2.74 1.18 -2.45
C VAL A 58 1.76 0.04 -2.77
N LEU A 59 0.98 0.15 -3.84
CA LEU A 59 -0.08 -0.81 -4.17
C LEU A 59 0.41 -2.26 -4.23
N ALA A 60 1.56 -2.49 -4.85
CA ALA A 60 2.17 -3.83 -4.93
C ALA A 60 2.55 -4.38 -3.54
N LYS A 61 2.99 -3.50 -2.63
CA LYS A 61 3.37 -3.88 -1.26
C LYS A 61 2.16 -4.11 -0.36
N LEU A 62 1.00 -3.52 -0.69
CA LEU A 62 -0.25 -3.69 0.05
C LEU A 62 -0.98 -5.00 -0.24
N LYS A 63 -0.49 -5.82 -1.18
CA LYS A 63 -1.05 -7.15 -1.47
C LYS A 63 -1.33 -7.96 -0.19
N THR A 64 -0.36 -8.01 0.71
CA THR A 64 -0.45 -8.76 1.97
C THR A 64 -0.94 -7.94 3.16
N GLY A 65 -1.38 -6.71 2.94
CA GLY A 65 -1.79 -5.77 4.00
C GLY A 65 -0.63 -5.26 4.85
N TRP A 66 -0.96 -4.44 5.84
CA TRP A 66 0.02 -3.88 6.77
C TRP A 66 -0.50 -3.90 8.21
N GLN A 67 -0.18 -5.01 8.90
CA GLN A 67 -0.69 -5.31 10.25
C GLN A 67 -0.34 -4.25 11.31
N ARG A 68 0.80 -3.55 11.18
CA ARG A 68 1.24 -2.56 12.19
C ARG A 68 0.30 -1.36 12.29
N ILE A 69 -0.43 -1.05 11.22
CA ILE A 69 -1.40 0.04 11.16
C ILE A 69 -2.83 -0.48 10.90
N ASP A 70 -3.05 -1.78 11.14
CA ASP A 70 -4.33 -2.45 10.91
C ASP A 70 -4.89 -2.26 9.49
N LEU A 71 -3.99 -2.18 8.50
CA LEU A 71 -4.40 -2.07 7.11
C LEU A 71 -4.66 -3.48 6.57
N PRO A 72 -5.88 -3.79 6.10
CA PRO A 72 -6.22 -5.11 5.60
C PRO A 72 -5.44 -5.43 4.31
N ARG A 73 -5.46 -6.71 3.95
CA ARG A 73 -4.88 -7.16 2.69
C ARG A 73 -5.66 -6.58 1.52
N LEU A 74 -4.93 -6.11 0.51
CA LEU A 74 -5.53 -5.55 -0.70
C LEU A 74 -5.87 -6.64 -1.74
N ASP A 75 -5.19 -7.80 -1.70
CA ASP A 75 -5.42 -8.88 -2.66
C ASP A 75 -5.08 -10.27 -2.06
N PRO A 76 -6.06 -11.18 -1.86
CA PRO A 76 -7.48 -11.00 -2.18
C PRO A 76 -8.16 -9.95 -1.28
N LEU A 77 -9.06 -9.16 -1.87
CA LEU A 77 -9.99 -8.30 -1.13
C LEU A 77 -11.29 -9.06 -0.91
N GLU A 78 -11.54 -9.40 0.35
CA GLU A 78 -12.77 -10.07 0.78
C GLU A 78 -13.89 -9.03 0.93
N LEU A 79 -14.98 -9.24 0.20
CA LEU A 79 -16.18 -8.41 0.34
C LEU A 79 -17.05 -8.93 1.48
N PRO A 80 -17.99 -8.11 2.00
CA PRO A 80 -18.97 -8.58 2.97
C PRO A 80 -19.69 -9.85 2.49
N ALA A 81 -20.08 -10.70 3.44
CA ALA A 81 -20.71 -12.00 3.17
C ALA A 81 -21.94 -11.93 2.26
N THR A 82 -22.61 -10.77 2.20
CA THR A 82 -23.67 -10.52 1.22
C THR A 82 -23.64 -9.06 0.77
N ILE A 83 -23.58 -8.85 -0.53
CA ILE A 83 -23.81 -7.55 -1.20
C ILE A 83 -25.03 -7.72 -2.10
N SER A 84 -25.98 -6.79 -2.02
CA SER A 84 -27.14 -6.77 -2.90
C SER A 84 -27.27 -5.44 -3.62
N SER A 85 -27.65 -5.49 -4.89
CA SER A 85 -28.04 -4.32 -5.67
C SER A 85 -29.35 -4.62 -6.40
N ARG A 86 -30.18 -3.60 -6.55
CA ARG A 86 -31.45 -3.67 -7.26
C ARG A 86 -31.42 -2.71 -8.43
N TYR A 87 -31.76 -3.21 -9.60
CA TYR A 87 -32.01 -2.41 -10.80
C TYR A 87 -33.50 -2.48 -11.14
N ASP A 88 -34.07 -1.35 -11.55
CA ASP A 88 -35.46 -1.24 -11.98
C ASP A 88 -35.58 -0.14 -13.04
N ASP A 89 -36.19 -0.47 -14.19
CA ASP A 89 -36.48 0.49 -15.27
C ASP A 89 -37.98 0.58 -15.61
N GLY A 90 -38.84 0.04 -14.75
CA GLY A 90 -40.29 0.00 -14.94
C GLY A 90 -40.80 -1.10 -15.88
N ASN A 91 -39.93 -1.74 -16.67
CA ASN A 91 -40.28 -2.91 -17.48
C ASN A 91 -39.65 -4.19 -16.92
N MET A 92 -38.53 -4.07 -16.21
CA MET A 92 -37.87 -5.19 -15.54
C MET A 92 -37.29 -4.74 -14.20
N THR A 93 -37.44 -5.60 -13.21
CA THR A 93 -36.70 -5.53 -11.94
C THR A 93 -35.67 -6.65 -11.90
N LEU A 94 -34.43 -6.32 -11.53
CA LEU A 94 -33.35 -7.27 -11.31
C LEU A 94 -32.74 -7.06 -9.92
N ASP A 95 -32.84 -8.08 -9.06
CA ASP A 95 -32.14 -8.14 -7.79
C ASP A 95 -30.87 -8.98 -7.94
N ILE A 96 -29.70 -8.36 -7.82
CA ILE A 96 -28.40 -9.04 -7.85
C ILE A 96 -27.95 -9.22 -6.41
N VAL A 97 -27.71 -10.47 -6.00
CA VAL A 97 -27.16 -10.81 -4.68
C VAL A 97 -25.87 -11.57 -4.86
N LEU A 98 -24.77 -10.98 -4.40
CA LEU A 98 -23.44 -11.59 -4.36
C LEU A 98 -23.18 -12.06 -2.93
N LYS A 99 -22.73 -13.31 -2.78
CA LYS A 99 -22.34 -13.89 -1.49
C LYS A 99 -20.89 -14.32 -1.52
N ASP A 100 -20.20 -14.14 -0.39
CA ASP A 100 -18.81 -14.56 -0.17
C ASP A 100 -17.88 -14.15 -1.32
N ALA A 101 -18.11 -12.94 -1.84
CA ALA A 101 -17.41 -12.46 -3.02
C ALA A 101 -15.97 -12.06 -2.69
N THR A 102 -15.05 -12.43 -3.58
CA THR A 102 -13.63 -12.09 -3.48
C THR A 102 -13.19 -11.34 -4.72
N VAL A 103 -12.50 -10.22 -4.53
CA VAL A 103 -11.90 -9.44 -5.62
C VAL A 103 -10.40 -9.70 -5.66
N LEU A 104 -9.91 -10.09 -6.84
CA LEU A 104 -8.51 -10.35 -7.13
C LEU A 104 -7.96 -9.29 -8.09
N GLY A 105 -6.68 -8.95 -7.95
CA GLY A 105 -6.02 -8.00 -8.85
C GLY A 105 -5.86 -6.55 -8.39
N PRO A 106 -6.52 -6.01 -7.33
CA PRO A 106 -6.30 -4.61 -6.91
C PRO A 106 -4.84 -4.25 -6.61
N ALA A 107 -4.03 -5.21 -6.14
CA ALA A 107 -2.60 -5.00 -5.91
C ALA A 107 -1.77 -4.85 -7.21
N HIS A 108 -2.36 -5.15 -8.38
CA HIS A 108 -1.74 -5.02 -9.71
C HIS A 108 -2.30 -3.80 -10.48
N THR A 109 -3.15 -2.98 -9.85
CA THR A 109 -3.65 -1.75 -10.44
C THR A 109 -2.52 -0.73 -10.62
N GLN A 110 -2.59 0.03 -11.70
CA GLN A 110 -1.70 1.15 -11.96
C GLN A 110 -2.49 2.46 -11.88
N VAL A 111 -2.06 3.36 -10.99
CA VAL A 111 -2.57 4.73 -10.90
C VAL A 111 -2.04 5.51 -12.10
N GLN A 112 -2.95 6.14 -12.84
CA GLN A 112 -2.63 6.95 -14.02
C GLN A 112 -2.88 8.45 -13.81
N LEU A 113 -3.77 8.80 -12.89
CA LEU A 113 -4.19 10.17 -12.66
C LEU A 113 -4.46 10.38 -11.17
N VAL A 114 -3.97 11.50 -10.66
CA VAL A 114 -4.32 12.05 -9.34
C VAL A 114 -4.55 13.54 -9.56
N ASN A 115 -5.74 14.02 -9.20
CA ASN A 115 -6.00 15.45 -9.15
C ASN A 115 -5.82 15.93 -7.70
N VAL A 116 -4.99 16.95 -7.51
CA VAL A 116 -4.74 17.56 -6.20
C VAL A 116 -5.14 19.02 -6.32
N ASP A 117 -6.23 19.39 -5.64
CA ASP A 117 -6.76 20.75 -5.60
C ASP A 117 -5.96 21.67 -4.67
#